data_AF-A0A7V9J1R8-F1
#
_entry.id   AF-A0A7V9J1R8-F1
#
_cell.length_a   1.000
_cell.length_b   1.000
_cell.length_c   1.000
_cell.angle_alpha   90.00
_cell.angle_beta   90.00
_cell.angle_gamma   90.00
#
_symmetry.space_group_name_H-M   'P 1'
#
loop_
_entity.id
_entity.type
_entity.pdbx_description
1 polymer ?
#
loop_
_entity_poly.entity_id
_entity_poly.type
_entity_poly.pdbx_seq_one_letter_code
_entity_poly.pdbx_strand_id
1 'polypeptide(L)'
;GVDEGADMYQAPCELPAQGFWFPPTVFTGVSQSHRIASEEIFGPVLSVLTFRTPQEAIDKANNTPYGLSAGVWTEKGSRILWMADRLRAGVVWANTFNRFDPASAFGGYKESGFGREGGPQGLSSYLRLTEP
;
A
#
# COMPACT_ATOMS: atom_id res chain seq x y z
N GLY A 1 -17.88 5.33 0.04
CA GLY A 1 -17.24 6.53 -0.53
C GLY A 1 -18.14 7.74 -0.33
N VAL A 2 -18.86 8.14 -1.39
CA VAL A 2 -19.79 9.29 -1.34
C VAL A 2 -20.86 9.12 -0.27
N ASP A 3 -21.49 7.95 -0.20
CA ASP A 3 -22.52 7.64 0.81
C ASP A 3 -22.00 7.69 2.26
N GLU A 4 -20.67 7.61 2.44
CA GLU A 4 -20.00 7.71 3.75
C GLU A 4 -19.52 9.15 4.03
N GLY A 5 -19.77 10.10 3.12
CA GLY A 5 -19.42 11.51 3.27
C GLY A 5 -18.05 11.92 2.71
N ALA A 6 -17.41 11.07 1.89
CA ALA A 6 -16.19 11.46 1.18
C ALA A 6 -16.49 12.24 -0.11
N ASP A 7 -15.65 13.20 -0.44
CA ASP A 7 -15.75 13.99 -1.67
C ASP A 7 -15.08 13.23 -2.83
N MET A 8 -15.84 12.95 -3.88
CA MET A 8 -15.32 12.29 -5.08
C MET A 8 -14.93 13.33 -6.15
N TYR A 9 -13.73 13.20 -6.69
CA TYR A 9 -13.25 13.94 -7.84
C TYR A 9 -12.86 12.99 -8.97
N GLN A 10 -13.38 13.27 -10.16
CA GLN A 10 -12.98 12.67 -11.42
C GLN A 10 -12.75 13.80 -12.42
N ALA A 11 -11.60 13.81 -13.08
CA ALA A 11 -11.37 14.78 -14.15
C ALA A 11 -12.32 14.48 -15.33
N PRO A 12 -12.84 15.50 -16.03
CA PRO A 12 -13.57 15.29 -17.27
C PRO A 12 -12.70 14.49 -18.24
N CYS A 13 -13.13 13.27 -18.56
CA CYS A 13 -12.45 12.41 -19.51
C CYS A 13 -13.48 11.70 -20.38
N GLU A 14 -13.23 11.67 -21.69
CA GLU A 14 -14.01 10.84 -22.59
C GLU A 14 -13.47 9.42 -22.51
N LEU A 15 -14.33 8.48 -22.11
CA LEU A 15 -14.00 7.06 -22.12
C LEU A 15 -14.54 6.43 -23.42
N PRO A 16 -13.85 5.42 -23.98
CA PRO A 16 -14.35 4.70 -25.13
C PRO A 16 -15.71 4.05 -24.84
N ALA A 17 -16.60 4.04 -25.84
CA ALA A 17 -17.96 3.49 -25.70
C ALA A 17 -18.00 1.97 -25.48
N GLN A 18 -16.89 1.26 -25.75
CA GLN A 18 -16.78 -0.20 -25.64
C GLN A 18 -15.52 -0.59 -24.86
N GLY A 19 -15.64 -1.61 -24.00
CA GLY A 19 -14.59 -2.09 -23.10
C GLY A 19 -14.96 -1.90 -21.62
N PHE A 20 -14.02 -2.23 -20.73
CA PHE A 20 -14.20 -2.14 -19.26
C PHE A 20 -13.45 -0.94 -18.70
N TRP A 21 -13.76 0.25 -19.18
CA TRP A 21 -13.08 1.48 -18.78
C TRP A 21 -13.68 2.04 -17.51
N PHE A 22 -12.83 2.50 -16.60
CA PHE A 22 -13.23 3.21 -15.39
C PHE A 22 -12.40 4.49 -15.26
N PRO A 23 -13.03 5.64 -14.98
CA PRO A 23 -12.32 6.91 -14.90
C PRO A 23 -11.41 6.96 -13.66
N PRO A 24 -10.19 7.53 -13.76
CA PRO A 24 -9.36 7.79 -12.60
C PRO A 24 -10.12 8.63 -11.56
N THR A 25 -10.16 8.13 -10.33
CA THR A 25 -11.01 8.68 -9.26
C THR A 25 -10.17 9.01 -8.04
N VAL A 26 -10.34 10.21 -7.49
CA VAL A 26 -9.70 10.65 -6.26
C VAL A 26 -10.78 10.95 -5.22
N PHE A 27 -10.67 10.36 -4.04
CA PHE A 27 -11.49 10.70 -2.88
C PHE A 27 -10.71 11.56 -1.90
N THR A 28 -11.29 12.70 -1.51
CA THR A 28 -10.81 13.56 -0.41
C THR A 28 -11.81 13.57 0.74
N GLY A 29 -11.44 14.15 1.88
CA GLY A 29 -12.29 14.11 3.08
C GLY A 29 -12.44 12.69 3.66
N VAL A 30 -11.52 11.79 3.34
CA VAL A 30 -11.62 10.39 3.74
C VAL A 30 -11.25 10.23 5.23
N SER A 31 -12.13 9.56 5.99
CA SER A 31 -11.86 9.10 7.35
C SER A 31 -11.40 7.63 7.34
N GLN A 32 -10.67 7.21 8.38
CA GLN A 32 -10.22 5.83 8.56
C GLN A 32 -11.39 4.83 8.66
N SER A 33 -12.58 5.30 9.06
CA SER A 33 -13.79 4.48 9.18
C SER A 33 -14.51 4.21 7.85
N HIS A 34 -14.15 4.92 6.77
CA HIS A 34 -14.77 4.70 5.46
C HIS A 34 -14.24 3.40 4.86
N ARG A 35 -15.12 2.64 4.20
CA ARG A 35 -14.73 1.39 3.50
C ARG A 35 -13.65 1.63 2.45
N ILE A 36 -13.70 2.76 1.75
CA ILE A 36 -12.69 3.15 0.74
C ILE A 36 -11.28 3.41 1.34
N ALA A 37 -11.14 3.48 2.66
CA ALA A 37 -9.85 3.59 3.35
C ALA A 37 -9.30 2.23 3.81
N SER A 38 -10.14 1.21 3.94
CA SER A 38 -9.80 -0.07 4.57
C SER A 38 -9.89 -1.28 3.63
N GLU A 39 -10.74 -1.24 2.61
CA GLU A 39 -10.95 -2.32 1.65
C GLU A 39 -10.15 -2.07 0.35
N GLU A 40 -9.68 -3.16 -0.26
CA GLU A 40 -9.01 -3.11 -1.55
C GLU A 40 -10.02 -2.96 -2.70
N ILE A 41 -9.91 -1.88 -3.47
CA ILE A 41 -10.80 -1.58 -4.59
C ILE A 41 -10.34 -2.23 -5.90
N PHE A 42 -9.02 -2.39 -6.08
CA PHE A 42 -8.39 -2.98 -7.27
C PHE A 42 -8.65 -2.23 -8.60
N GLY A 43 -9.04 -0.96 -8.52
CA GLY A 43 -9.26 -0.07 -9.67
C GLY A 43 -8.46 1.24 -9.56
N PRO A 44 -8.58 2.16 -10.53
CA PRO A 44 -7.85 3.43 -10.53
C PRO A 44 -8.49 4.45 -9.58
N VAL A 45 -8.58 4.09 -8.29
CA VAL A 45 -9.23 4.86 -7.23
C VAL A 45 -8.22 5.15 -6.11
N LEU A 46 -8.01 6.43 -5.82
CA LEU A 46 -7.10 6.90 -4.76
C LEU A 46 -7.91 7.52 -3.62
N SER A 47 -7.73 7.01 -2.40
CA SER A 47 -8.24 7.61 -1.16
C SER A 47 -7.17 8.47 -0.50
N VAL A 48 -7.45 9.76 -0.28
CA VAL A 48 -6.53 10.71 0.34
C VAL A 48 -6.95 10.99 1.78
N LEU A 49 -6.09 10.59 2.73
CA LEU A 49 -6.25 10.84 4.15
C LEU A 49 -5.16 11.82 4.63
N THR A 50 -5.54 12.73 5.53
CA THR A 50 -4.59 13.66 6.15
C THR A 50 -4.13 13.16 7.52
N PHE A 51 -2.98 13.66 7.95
CA PHE A 51 -2.41 13.44 9.28
C PHE A 51 -1.65 14.70 9.70
N ARG A 52 -1.43 14.88 11.00
CA ARG A 52 -0.73 16.02 11.58
C ARG A 52 0.67 15.68 12.08
N THR A 53 0.92 14.42 12.43
CA THR A 53 2.22 13.97 12.95
C THR A 53 2.69 12.69 12.26
N PRO A 54 4.03 12.44 12.20
CA PRO A 54 4.54 11.17 11.70
C PRO A 54 4.01 9.96 12.46
N GLN A 55 3.79 10.08 13.78
CA GLN A 55 3.22 9.00 14.59
C GLN A 55 1.78 8.70 14.17
N GLU A 56 0.95 9.72 13.99
CA GLU A 56 -0.42 9.55 13.49
C GLU A 56 -0.45 8.89 12.11
N ALA A 57 0.49 9.22 11.21
CA ALA A 57 0.61 8.57 9.91
C ALA A 57 0.91 7.07 10.04
N ILE A 58 1.82 6.69 10.93
CA ILE A 58 2.13 5.27 11.23
C ILE A 58 0.90 4.56 11.80
N ASP A 59 0.21 5.17 12.76
CA ASP A 59 -0.95 4.57 13.41
C ASP A 59 -2.08 4.32 12.38
N LYS A 60 -2.36 5.31 11.51
CA LYS A 60 -3.32 5.18 10.40
C LYS A 60 -2.89 4.12 9.38
N ALA A 61 -1.63 4.14 8.94
CA ALA A 61 -1.11 3.20 7.94
C ALA A 61 -1.11 1.75 8.43
N ASN A 62 -0.88 1.53 9.73
CA ASN A 62 -0.90 0.20 10.32
C ASN A 62 -2.30 -0.29 10.70
N ASN A 63 -3.30 0.59 10.78
CA ASN A 63 -4.68 0.28 11.11
C ASN A 63 -5.46 -0.27 9.91
N THR A 64 -5.00 -1.44 9.45
CA THR A 64 -5.59 -2.23 8.37
C THR A 64 -5.26 -3.70 8.61
N PRO A 65 -6.13 -4.65 8.21
CA PRO A 65 -5.79 -6.07 8.21
C PRO A 65 -4.65 -6.40 7.22
N TYR A 66 -4.40 -5.53 6.24
CA TYR A 66 -3.40 -5.73 5.20
C TYR A 66 -1.99 -5.23 5.61
N GLY A 67 -0.99 -5.64 4.84
CA GLY A 67 0.41 -5.31 5.07
C GLY A 67 1.33 -5.68 3.91
N LEU A 68 0.88 -5.51 2.66
CA LEU A 68 1.68 -5.91 1.50
C LEU A 68 2.90 -5.00 1.30
N SER A 69 2.65 -3.70 1.14
CA SER A 69 3.69 -2.71 0.89
C SER A 69 3.32 -1.33 1.43
N ALA A 70 4.31 -0.49 1.67
CA ALA A 70 4.15 0.90 2.06
C ALA A 70 5.19 1.80 1.37
N GLY A 71 4.97 3.11 1.38
CA GLY A 71 5.87 4.09 0.78
C GLY A 71 6.01 5.32 1.66
N VAL A 72 7.22 5.88 1.74
CA VAL A 72 7.52 7.07 2.53
C VAL A 72 8.22 8.10 1.64
N TRP A 73 7.67 9.31 1.57
CA TRP A 73 8.27 10.44 0.87
C TRP A 73 8.68 11.52 1.85
N THR A 74 9.99 11.77 1.95
CA THR A 74 10.56 12.85 2.76
C THR A 74 12.03 13.07 2.40
N GLU A 75 12.50 14.29 2.56
CA GLU A 75 13.92 14.64 2.38
C GLU A 75 14.79 14.24 3.59
N LYS A 76 14.18 13.89 4.74
CA LYS A 76 14.91 13.55 5.97
C LYS A 76 15.18 12.05 6.06
N GLY A 77 16.42 11.64 5.81
CA GLY A 77 16.83 10.23 5.86
C GLY A 77 16.54 9.53 7.20
N SER A 78 16.75 10.22 8.33
CA SER A 78 16.41 9.67 9.66
C SER A 78 14.92 9.35 9.81
N ARG A 79 14.06 10.13 9.15
CA ARG A 79 12.61 9.89 9.17
C ARG A 79 12.23 8.69 8.31
N ILE A 80 12.89 8.49 7.16
CA ILE A 80 12.69 7.30 6.33
C ILE A 80 12.96 6.04 7.15
N LEU A 81 14.15 5.96 7.78
CA LEU A 81 14.52 4.80 8.60
C LEU A 81 13.57 4.59 9.78
N TRP A 82 13.22 5.68 10.49
CA TRP A 82 12.30 5.62 11.62
C TRP A 82 10.91 5.10 11.22
N MET A 83 10.38 5.54 10.07
CA MET A 83 9.08 5.10 9.56
C MET A 83 9.14 3.67 9.03
N ALA A 84 10.19 3.31 8.28
CA ALA A 84 10.35 1.96 7.72
C ALA A 84 10.39 0.88 8.82
N ASP A 85 11.03 1.16 9.95
CA ASP A 85 11.08 0.28 11.13
C ASP A 85 9.71 0.09 11.81
N ARG A 86 8.75 0.99 11.57
CA ARG A 86 7.43 1.00 12.26
C ARG A 86 6.26 0.62 11.36
N LEU A 87 6.42 0.72 10.05
CA LEU A 87 5.41 0.29 9.10
C LEU A 87 5.34 -1.24 9.06
N ARG A 88 4.15 -1.79 9.30
CA ARG A 88 3.88 -3.23 9.24
C ARG A 88 3.57 -3.64 7.82
N ALA A 89 4.58 -3.59 6.96
CA ALA A 89 4.48 -3.93 5.55
C ALA A 89 5.63 -4.84 5.10
N GLY A 90 5.36 -5.67 4.09
CA GLY A 90 6.34 -6.56 3.48
C GLY A 90 7.52 -5.84 2.84
N VAL A 91 7.19 -4.75 2.15
CA VAL A 91 8.14 -3.88 1.45
C VAL A 91 7.83 -2.43 1.82
N VAL A 92 8.86 -1.66 2.12
CA VAL A 92 8.75 -0.20 2.33
C VAL A 92 9.64 0.51 1.31
N TRP A 93 9.04 1.28 0.41
CA TRP A 93 9.79 2.12 -0.52
C TRP A 93 10.06 3.50 0.07
N ALA A 94 11.26 4.02 -0.17
CA ALA A 94 11.68 5.35 0.25
C ALA A 94 11.86 6.25 -0.98
N ASN A 95 11.10 7.35 -1.06
CA ASN A 95 11.13 8.33 -2.16
C ASN A 95 10.92 7.72 -3.56
N THR A 96 10.23 6.58 -3.63
CA THR A 96 9.81 5.89 -4.85
C THR A 96 8.61 5.01 -4.52
N PHE A 97 7.98 4.41 -5.53
CA PHE A 97 6.94 3.41 -5.33
C PHE A 97 6.92 2.43 -6.49
N ASN A 98 6.40 1.23 -6.24
CA ASN A 98 6.20 0.21 -7.27
C ASN A 98 7.48 -0.15 -8.05
N ARG A 99 8.63 -0.13 -7.35
CA ARG A 99 9.94 -0.55 -7.88
C ARG A 99 10.24 -1.95 -7.40
N PHE A 100 10.32 -2.89 -8.33
CA PHE A 100 10.61 -4.30 -8.08
C PHE A 100 11.97 -4.67 -8.64
N ASP A 101 12.62 -5.62 -7.96
CA ASP A 101 13.86 -6.23 -8.40
C ASP A 101 13.78 -7.74 -8.12
N PRO A 102 14.07 -8.63 -9.08
CA PRO A 102 13.95 -10.08 -8.88
C PRO A 102 14.85 -10.64 -7.76
N ALA A 103 15.93 -9.94 -7.39
CA ALA A 103 16.81 -10.34 -6.30
C ALA A 103 16.32 -9.84 -4.92
N SER A 104 15.34 -8.94 -4.90
CA SER A 104 14.71 -8.46 -3.66
C SER A 104 13.45 -9.25 -3.35
N ALA A 105 13.35 -9.75 -2.12
CA ALA A 105 12.17 -10.47 -1.66
C ALA A 105 10.93 -9.55 -1.60
N PHE A 106 9.79 -10.06 -2.04
CA PHE A 106 8.48 -9.44 -1.96
C PHE A 106 7.49 -10.39 -1.28
N GLY A 107 6.54 -9.87 -0.52
CA GLY A 107 5.51 -10.68 0.14
C GLY A 107 4.94 -9.98 1.36
N GLY A 108 3.70 -10.27 1.69
CA GLY A 108 2.95 -9.49 2.65
C GLY A 108 3.26 -9.77 4.12
N TYR A 109 2.70 -8.90 4.96
CA TYR A 109 2.44 -9.09 6.39
C TYR A 109 0.94 -9.26 6.61
N LYS A 110 0.57 -9.82 7.77
CA LYS A 110 -0.84 -10.00 8.20
C LYS A 110 -1.65 -10.78 7.17
N GLU A 111 -2.84 -10.29 6.80
CA GLU A 111 -3.72 -10.96 5.82
C GLU A 111 -3.24 -10.82 4.38
N SER A 112 -2.18 -10.04 4.11
CA SER A 112 -1.55 -9.95 2.78
C SER A 112 -0.65 -11.15 2.43
N GLY A 113 -0.66 -12.21 3.25
CA GLY A 113 0.00 -13.48 2.96
C GLY A 113 1.19 -13.79 3.85
N PHE A 114 1.76 -14.98 3.62
CA PHE A 114 2.89 -15.54 4.38
C PHE A 114 4.00 -15.98 3.41
N GLY A 115 5.24 -15.97 3.90
CA GLY A 115 6.41 -16.28 3.07
C GLY A 115 6.84 -15.10 2.20
N ARG A 116 7.76 -15.38 1.27
CA ARG A 116 8.32 -14.39 0.34
C ARG A 116 8.50 -15.03 -1.03
N GLU A 117 8.43 -14.20 -2.06
CA GLU A 117 8.79 -14.51 -3.43
C GLU A 117 9.93 -13.60 -3.89
N GLY A 118 10.74 -14.05 -4.85
CA GLY A 118 11.93 -13.32 -5.26
C GLY A 118 13.08 -13.39 -4.24
N GLY A 119 14.27 -12.99 -4.70
CA GLY A 119 15.51 -13.12 -3.95
C GLY A 119 15.83 -14.56 -3.51
N PRO A 120 16.92 -14.75 -2.75
CA PRO A 120 17.22 -16.04 -2.14
C PRO A 120 16.14 -16.53 -1.17
N GLN A 121 15.44 -15.61 -0.50
CA GLN A 121 14.39 -15.92 0.47
C GLN A 121 13.25 -16.70 -0.18
N GLY A 122 12.86 -16.35 -1.41
CA GLY A 122 11.78 -17.02 -2.13
C GLY A 122 12.04 -18.49 -2.44
N LEU A 123 13.30 -18.93 -2.46
CA LEU A 123 13.64 -20.34 -2.64
C LEU A 123 13.26 -21.20 -1.42
N SER A 124 13.20 -20.60 -0.22
CA SER A 124 12.98 -21.31 1.05
C SER A 124 11.69 -22.13 1.06
N SER A 125 10.65 -21.66 0.35
CA SER A 125 9.36 -22.37 0.25
C SER A 125 9.44 -23.67 -0.58
N TYR A 126 10.51 -23.85 -1.35
CA TYR A 126 10.72 -24.98 -2.25
C TYR A 126 11.83 -25.92 -1.79
N LEU A 127 12.48 -25.62 -0.66
CA LEU A 127 13.60 -26.37 -0.14
C LEU A 127 13.25 -27.05 1.18
N ARG A 128 13.79 -28.26 1.37
CA ARG A 128 13.80 -28.94 2.67
C ARG A 128 15.25 -28.97 3.17
N LEU A 129 15.52 -28.29 4.27
CA LEU A 129 16.83 -28.38 4.92
C LEU A 129 16.99 -29.80 5.49
N THR A 130 18.06 -30.49 5.09
CA THR A 130 18.51 -31.72 5.74
C THR A 130 19.49 -31.33 6.83
N GLU A 131 19.28 -31.78 8.07
CA GLU A 131 20.30 -31.64 9.11
C GLU A 131 21.56 -32.44 8.72
N PRO A 132 22.75 -31.98 9.15
CA PRO A 132 23.99 -32.73 8.95
C PRO A 132 24.00 -34.08 9.69
#